data_AF-A0A3M1GUA0-F1
#
_entry.id   AF-A0A3M1GUA0-F1
#
_cell.length_a   1.000
_cell.length_b   1.000
_cell.length_c   1.000
_cell.angle_alpha   90.00
_cell.angle_beta   90.00
_cell.angle_gamma   90.00
#
_symmetry.space_group_name_H-M   'P 1'
#
loop_
_entity.id
_entity.type
_entity.pdbx_description
1 polymer ?
#
loop_
_entity_poly.entity_id
_entity_poly.type
_entity_poly.pdbx_seq_one_letter_code
_entity_poly.pdbx_strand_id
1 'polypeptide(L)'
;MRTTALAARRRSRMPRRLAALAWILAALCATLAPARAEPAATSSFAKALIERVHEIRLDNGLRIVVLPRTEVPVFSAVTMVNVGAVDEHVGITGVAHIFEHMAFKGSRTLGTRDFEAEQR
;
A
#
# COMPACT_ATOMS: atom_id res chain seq x y z
N MET A 1 21.91 -57.37 48.59
CA MET A 1 21.61 -56.18 49.42
C MET A 1 22.32 -54.98 48.83
N ARG A 2 21.64 -53.84 48.82
CA ARG A 2 22.03 -52.57 48.20
C ARG A 2 23.30 -51.99 48.84
N THR A 3 24.20 -51.43 48.04
CA THR A 3 25.02 -50.29 48.49
C THR A 3 25.33 -49.35 47.33
N THR A 4 24.82 -48.15 47.51
CA THR A 4 24.95 -46.88 46.79
C THR A 4 26.39 -46.44 46.54
N ALA A 5 26.72 -46.00 45.34
CA ALA A 5 27.86 -45.11 45.09
C ALA A 5 27.36 -43.79 44.48
N LEU A 6 27.31 -42.77 45.34
CA LEU A 6 26.98 -41.39 45.04
C LEU A 6 28.15 -40.78 44.23
N ALA A 7 28.05 -40.80 42.89
CA ALA A 7 29.03 -40.12 42.04
C ALA A 7 28.80 -38.60 42.10
N ALA A 8 29.73 -37.91 42.76
CA ALA A 8 29.75 -36.47 42.91
C ALA A 8 29.66 -35.75 41.56
N ARG A 9 28.61 -34.95 41.37
CA ARG A 9 28.39 -34.10 40.19
C ARG A 9 29.50 -33.05 40.16
N ARG A 10 30.56 -33.29 39.38
CA ARG A 10 31.64 -32.34 39.12
C ARG A 10 31.03 -31.15 38.39
N ARG A 11 30.64 -30.09 39.13
CA ARG A 11 30.17 -28.84 38.54
C ARG A 11 31.34 -28.24 37.76
N SER A 12 31.35 -28.44 36.45
CA SER A 12 32.25 -27.75 35.53
C SER A 12 31.98 -26.26 35.67
N ARG A 13 32.85 -25.56 36.40
CA ARG A 13 32.85 -24.10 36.43
C ARG A 13 33.27 -23.66 35.03
N MET A 14 32.28 -23.24 34.24
CA MET A 14 32.50 -22.72 32.90
C MET A 14 33.59 -21.62 32.99
N PRO A 15 34.68 -21.70 32.21
CA PRO A 15 35.76 -20.73 32.33
C PRO A 15 35.21 -19.33 32.05
N ARG A 16 35.52 -18.38 32.92
CA ARG A 16 34.93 -17.02 32.94
C ARG A 16 35.01 -16.30 31.58
N ARG A 17 35.97 -16.69 30.74
CA ARG A 17 36.15 -16.21 29.36
C ARG A 17 35.04 -16.66 28.39
N LEU A 18 34.53 -17.89 28.53
CA LEU A 18 33.42 -18.39 27.71
C LEU A 18 32.08 -17.77 28.13
N ALA A 19 31.89 -17.51 29.42
CA ALA A 19 30.73 -16.75 29.90
C ALA A 19 30.76 -15.31 29.36
N ALA A 20 31.91 -14.64 29.42
CA ALA A 20 32.06 -13.28 28.89
C ALA A 20 31.79 -13.21 27.37
N LEU A 21 32.26 -14.19 26.60
CA LEU A 21 32.01 -14.25 25.16
C LEU A 21 30.52 -14.44 24.84
N ALA A 22 29.83 -15.29 25.60
CA ALA A 22 28.37 -15.48 25.45
C ALA A 22 27.59 -14.21 25.79
N TRP A 23 28.02 -13.44 26.78
CA TRP A 23 27.43 -12.14 27.12
C TRP A 23 27.66 -11.09 26.03
N ILE A 24 28.86 -11.05 25.43
CA ILE A 24 29.17 -10.14 24.32
C ILE A 24 28.34 -10.52 23.07
N LEU A 25 28.21 -11.81 22.77
CA LEU A 25 27.41 -12.29 21.65
C LEU A 25 25.91 -11.99 21.84
N ALA A 26 25.39 -12.16 23.06
CA ALA A 26 24.00 -11.83 23.39
C ALA A 26 23.73 -10.32 23.31
N ALA A 27 24.67 -9.49 23.78
CA ALA A 27 24.59 -8.04 23.66
C ALA A 27 24.62 -7.58 22.20
N LEU A 28 25.47 -8.20 21.37
CA LEU A 28 25.54 -7.90 19.94
C LEU A 28 24.25 -8.29 19.20
N CYS A 29 23.65 -9.44 19.53
CA CYS A 29 22.34 -9.84 19.00
C CYS A 29 21.20 -8.88 19.41
N ALA A 30 21.25 -8.31 20.62
CA ALA A 30 20.25 -7.33 21.06
C ALA A 30 20.35 -5.99 20.29
N THR A 31 21.55 -5.61 19.83
CA THR A 31 21.75 -4.39 19.01
C THR A 31 21.38 -4.54 17.53
N LEU A 32 21.23 -5.79 17.05
CA LEU A 32 20.88 -6.13 15.66
C LEU A 32 19.40 -6.50 15.49
N ALA A 33 18.58 -6.35 16.53
CA ALA A 33 17.15 -6.55 16.42
C ALA A 33 16.57 -5.46 15.48
N PRO A 34 15.84 -5.83 14.40
CA PRO A 34 15.20 -4.85 13.57
C PRO A 34 14.20 -4.07 14.43
N ALA A 35 14.26 -2.74 14.36
CA ALA A 35 13.27 -1.89 15.01
C ALA A 35 11.88 -2.38 14.56
N ARG A 36 11.05 -2.77 15.53
CA ARG A 36 9.67 -3.19 15.28
C ARG A 36 8.97 -1.96 14.69
N ALA A 37 8.55 -2.04 13.44
CA ALA A 37 7.79 -0.97 12.82
C ALA A 37 6.47 -0.81 13.60
N GLU A 38 6.35 0.28 14.36
CA GLU A 38 5.06 0.63 14.94
C GLU A 38 4.13 1.06 13.80
N PRO A 39 2.86 0.63 13.81
CA PRO A 39 1.91 1.08 12.81
C PRO A 39 1.84 2.59 12.89
N ALA A 40 2.17 3.27 11.79
CA ALA A 40 2.09 4.71 11.72
C ALA A 40 0.69 5.15 12.16
N ALA A 41 0.63 5.94 13.24
CA ALA A 41 -0.63 6.44 13.75
C ALA A 41 -1.31 7.23 12.63
N THR A 42 -2.39 6.67 12.07
CA THR A 42 -3.20 7.37 11.08
C THR A 42 -3.75 8.62 11.75
N SER A 43 -3.46 9.79 11.18
CA SER A 43 -3.97 11.07 11.67
C SER A 43 -5.48 11.00 11.94
N SER A 44 -5.92 11.56 13.07
CA SER A 44 -7.35 11.64 13.44
C SER A 44 -8.19 12.26 12.32
N PHE A 45 -7.60 13.18 11.56
CA PHE A 45 -8.21 13.78 10.38
C PHE A 45 -8.44 12.77 9.25
N ALA A 46 -7.45 11.94 8.94
CA ALA A 46 -7.57 10.92 7.89
C ALA A 46 -8.65 9.89 8.26
N LYS A 47 -8.72 9.50 9.54
CA LYS A 47 -9.78 8.62 10.04
C LYS A 47 -11.17 9.24 9.86
N ALA A 48 -11.35 10.49 10.28
CA ALA A 48 -12.62 11.20 10.13
C ALA A 48 -13.03 11.39 8.65
N LEU A 49 -12.06 11.54 7.75
CA LEU A 49 -12.32 11.62 6.32
C LEU A 49 -12.80 10.27 5.76
N ILE A 50 -12.12 9.17 6.10
CA ILE A 50 -12.46 7.81 5.66
C ILE A 50 -13.87 7.43 6.11
N GLU A 51 -14.26 7.76 7.34
CA GLU A 51 -15.59 7.46 7.89
C GLU A 51 -16.74 8.16 7.13
N ARG A 52 -16.44 9.24 6.39
CA ARG A 52 -17.41 9.98 5.57
C ARG A 52 -17.50 9.49 4.12
N VAL A 53 -16.61 8.60 3.69
CA VAL A 53 -16.61 8.08 2.33
C VAL A 53 -17.67 6.99 2.20
N HIS A 54 -18.50 7.10 1.16
CA HIS A 54 -19.47 6.08 0.79
C HIS A 54 -19.00 5.36 -0.48
N GLU A 55 -18.97 4.03 -0.45
CA GLU A 55 -18.63 3.19 -1.60
C GLU A 55 -19.84 2.37 -2.05
N ILE A 56 -20.11 2.41 -3.36
CA ILE A 56 -21.16 1.62 -4.01
C ILE A 56 -20.51 0.80 -5.12
N ARG A 57 -20.84 -0.49 -5.20
CA ARG A 57 -20.42 -1.36 -6.31
C ARG A 57 -21.64 -1.74 -7.12
N LEU A 58 -21.60 -1.46 -8.42
CA LEU A 58 -22.66 -1.84 -9.36
C LEU A 58 -22.49 -3.30 -9.81
N ASP A 59 -23.56 -3.88 -10.36
CA ASP A 59 -23.56 -5.27 -10.86
C ASP A 59 -22.53 -5.51 -11.97
N ASN A 60 -22.23 -4.49 -12.78
CA ASN A 60 -21.19 -4.54 -13.81
C ASN A 60 -19.75 -4.41 -13.26
N GLY A 61 -19.59 -4.30 -11.94
CA GLY A 61 -18.30 -4.17 -11.28
C GLY A 61 -17.73 -2.75 -11.22
N LEU A 62 -18.46 -1.72 -11.65
CA LEU A 62 -18.04 -0.33 -11.43
C LEU A 62 -18.08 0.02 -9.93
N ARG A 63 -17.05 0.72 -9.46
CA ARG A 63 -16.97 1.25 -8.09
C ARG A 63 -17.21 2.75 -8.12
N ILE A 64 -18.15 3.19 -7.32
CA ILE A 64 -18.46 4.61 -7.12
C ILE A 64 -18.06 4.96 -5.69
N VAL A 65 -17.15 5.91 -5.56
CA VAL A 65 -16.66 6.42 -4.28
C VAL A 65 -17.10 7.87 -4.14
N VAL A 66 -17.90 8.15 -3.12
CA VAL A 66 -18.52 9.47 -2.91
C VAL A 66 -18.10 10.03 -1.56
N LEU A 67 -17.67 11.29 -1.55
CA LEU A 67 -17.44 12.05 -0.32
C LEU A 67 -18.43 13.24 -0.28
N PRO A 68 -19.55 13.14 0.47
CA PRO A 68 -20.51 14.21 0.59
C PRO A 68 -19.93 15.43 1.33
N ARG A 69 -20.18 16.61 0.74
CA ARG A 69 -19.84 17.94 1.28
C ARG A 69 -21.03 18.86 1.00
N THR A 70 -21.75 19.26 2.04
CA THR A 70 -23.00 20.02 1.92
C THR A 70 -22.81 21.52 2.13
N GLU A 71 -21.57 21.97 2.32
CA GLU A 71 -21.23 23.35 2.62
C GLU A 71 -21.41 24.28 1.39
N VAL A 72 -21.25 23.73 0.19
CA VAL A 72 -21.34 24.48 -1.08
C VAL A 72 -22.08 23.61 -2.12
N PRO A 73 -23.01 24.17 -2.92
CA PRO A 73 -23.77 23.42 -3.92
C PRO A 73 -22.95 23.16 -5.21
N VAL A 74 -21.76 22.58 -5.06
CA VAL A 74 -20.87 22.21 -6.17
C VAL A 74 -20.43 20.76 -6.01
N PHE A 75 -20.18 20.08 -7.13
CA PHE A 75 -19.61 18.74 -7.13
C PHE A 75 -18.44 18.65 -8.11
N SER A 76 -17.54 17.72 -7.85
CA SER A 76 -16.48 17.33 -8.76
C SER A 76 -16.50 15.81 -8.87
N ALA A 77 -16.30 15.30 -10.08
CA ALA A 77 -16.28 13.88 -10.36
C ALA A 77 -15.10 13.56 -11.27
N VAL A 78 -14.51 12.38 -11.07
CA VAL A 78 -13.45 11.83 -11.90
C VAL A 78 -13.80 10.39 -12.19
N THR A 79 -13.70 9.99 -13.45
CA THR A 79 -13.79 8.58 -13.85
C THR A 79 -12.39 8.04 -14.01
N MET A 80 -12.08 6.96 -13.30
CA MET A 80 -10.78 6.28 -13.40
C MET A 80 -10.98 4.90 -14.01
N VAL A 81 -10.08 4.54 -14.92
CA VAL A 81 -9.97 3.21 -15.51
C VAL A 81 -8.59 2.67 -15.16
N ASN A 82 -8.53 1.43 -14.67
CA ASN A 82 -7.27 0.79 -14.31
C ASN A 82 -6.55 0.26 -15.57
N VAL A 83 -6.06 1.17 -16.39
CA VAL A 83 -5.29 0.90 -17.61
C VAL A 83 -4.33 2.05 -17.88
N GLY A 84 -3.22 1.79 -18.55
CA GLY A 84 -2.31 2.84 -19.03
C GLY A 84 -1.26 2.31 -20.00
N ALA A 85 -0.20 3.09 -20.21
CA ALA A 85 0.90 2.72 -21.12
C ALA A 85 1.58 1.39 -20.73
N VAL A 86 1.51 0.99 -19.45
CA VAL A 86 2.05 -0.28 -18.96
C VAL A 86 1.33 -1.51 -19.54
N ASP A 87 0.08 -1.34 -19.98
CA ASP A 87 -0.76 -2.41 -20.51
C ASP A 87 -0.70 -2.51 -22.05
N GLU A 88 0.17 -1.72 -22.69
CA GLU A 88 0.29 -1.67 -24.15
C GLU A 88 1.13 -2.82 -24.72
N HIS A 89 0.87 -3.18 -25.99
CA HIS A 89 1.63 -4.22 -26.67
C HIS A 89 3.01 -3.69 -27.10
N VAL A 90 4.04 -4.52 -26.99
CA VAL A 90 5.39 -4.16 -27.44
C VAL A 90 5.36 -3.85 -28.94
N GLY A 91 5.83 -2.66 -29.31
CA GLY A 91 5.81 -2.18 -30.70
C GLY A 91 4.53 -1.43 -31.10
N ILE A 92 3.52 -1.36 -30.23
CA ILE A 92 2.33 -0.51 -30.41
C ILE A 92 2.14 0.31 -29.14
N THR A 93 2.74 1.51 -29.11
CA THR A 93 2.78 2.38 -27.92
C THR A 93 2.01 3.68 -28.13
N GLY A 94 1.54 4.29 -27.04
CA GLY A 94 0.85 5.58 -27.04
C GLY A 94 -0.66 5.49 -27.27
N VAL A 95 -1.22 4.28 -27.26
CA VAL A 95 -2.65 4.01 -27.43
C VAL A 95 -3.47 4.60 -26.29
N ALA A 96 -3.03 4.44 -25.04
CA ALA A 96 -3.72 5.00 -23.88
C ALA A 96 -3.77 6.54 -23.94
N HIS A 97 -2.67 7.16 -24.37
CA HIS A 97 -2.57 8.62 -24.48
C HIS A 97 -3.41 9.15 -25.65
N ILE A 98 -3.36 8.55 -26.84
CA ILE A 98 -4.22 9.00 -27.95
C ILE A 98 -5.71 8.75 -27.65
N PHE A 99 -6.04 7.68 -26.91
CA PHE A 99 -7.40 7.44 -26.43
C PHE A 99 -7.89 8.59 -25.54
N GLU A 100 -7.05 9.08 -24.63
CA GLU A 100 -7.37 10.26 -23.81
C GLU A 100 -7.69 11.48 -24.67
N HIS A 101 -6.84 11.81 -25.66
CA HIS A 101 -7.11 12.92 -26.59
C HIS A 101 -8.44 12.75 -27.32
N MET A 102 -8.73 11.53 -27.80
CA MET A 102 -9.94 11.25 -28.55
C MET A 102 -11.20 11.26 -27.67
N ALA A 103 -11.10 10.93 -26.39
CA ALA A 103 -12.22 11.01 -25.45
C ALA A 103 -12.78 12.44 -25.30
N PHE A 104 -11.97 13.46 -25.57
CA PHE A 104 -12.37 14.87 -25.53
C PHE A 104 -12.76 15.46 -26.89
N LYS A 105 -12.62 14.72 -28.00
CA LYS A 105 -13.06 15.17 -29.34
C LYS A 105 -14.57 15.01 -29.58
N GLY A 106 -15.29 14.55 -28.58
CA GLY A 106 -16.73 14.36 -28.64
C GLY A 106 -17.16 12.92 -28.79
N SER A 107 -18.47 12.75 -28.81
CA SER A 107 -19.21 11.49 -28.83
C SER A 107 -20.36 11.61 -29.83
N ARG A 108 -21.09 10.51 -30.03
CA ARG A 108 -22.26 10.51 -30.91
C ARG A 108 -23.38 11.48 -30.46
N THR A 109 -23.38 11.87 -29.19
CA THR A 109 -24.45 12.69 -28.59
C THR A 109 -23.96 14.06 -28.11
N LEU A 110 -22.69 14.20 -27.77
CA LEU A 110 -22.07 15.41 -27.24
C LEU A 110 -20.68 15.58 -27.84
N GLY A 111 -20.44 16.63 -28.61
CA GLY A 111 -19.15 16.88 -29.26
C GLY A 111 -19.07 18.25 -29.91
N THR A 112 -17.96 18.49 -30.59
CA THR A 112 -17.65 19.71 -31.33
C THR A 112 -18.77 20.06 -32.31
N ARG A 113 -19.32 21.27 -32.20
CA ARG A 113 -20.40 21.76 -33.08
C ARG A 113 -19.89 22.19 -34.46
N ASP A 114 -18.59 22.46 -34.57
CA ASP A 114 -17.94 22.93 -35.78
C ASP A 114 -16.52 22.35 -35.88
N PHE A 115 -16.39 21.24 -36.58
CA PHE A 115 -15.14 20.50 -36.73
C PHE A 115 -14.09 21.31 -37.53
N GLU A 116 -14.50 22.14 -38.49
CA GLU A 116 -13.58 22.96 -39.28
C GLU A 116 -12.90 24.04 -38.44
N ALA A 117 -13.63 24.63 -37.48
CA ALA A 117 -13.07 25.60 -36.55
C ALA A 117 -11.99 25.02 -35.61
N GLU A 118 -12.03 23.71 -35.35
CA GLU A 118 -11.12 23.02 -34.42
C GLU A 118 -9.92 22.33 -35.10
N GLN A 119 -9.82 22.37 -36.43
CA GLN A 119 -8.75 21.74 -37.21
C GLN A 119 -7.42 22.52 -37.25
N ARG A 120 -7.30 23.63 -36.50
CA ARG A 120 -6.08 24.47 -36.50
C ARG A 120 -4.87 23.82 -35.84
#